data_AF-A0A3R7ESG8-F1
#
_entry.id   AF-A0A3R7ESG8-F1
#
_cell.length_a   1.000
_cell.length_b   1.000
_cell.length_c   1.000
_cell.angle_alpha   90.00
_cell.angle_beta   90.00
_cell.angle_gamma   90.00
#
_symmetry.space_group_name_H-M   'P 1'
#
loop_
_entity.id
_entity.type
_entity.pdbx_description
1 polymer ?
#
loop_
_entity_poly.entity_id
_entity_poly.type
_entity_poly.pdbx_seq_one_letter_code
_entity_poly.pdbx_strand_id
1 'polypeptide(L)'
;MRKRRVPGPGQVWAECREMIRHLLLRGDVEAYADGQLTGARRARVAAHIAGCWVCSGSLQLLRLVKASLRHSPRRTPVPLAAARIRRRARRLTGPAGPGP
;
A
#
# COMPACT_ATOMS: atom_id res chain seq x y z
N MET A 1 19.29 37.30 17.80
CA MET A 1 18.47 36.25 18.46
C MET A 1 17.02 36.37 18.02
N ARG A 2 16.47 35.40 17.28
CA ARG A 2 15.02 35.40 16.96
C ARG A 2 14.24 34.95 18.20
N LYS A 3 13.41 35.83 18.77
CA LYS A 3 12.47 35.46 19.84
C LYS A 3 11.48 34.44 19.27
N ARG A 4 11.51 33.20 19.77
CA ARG A 4 10.48 32.19 19.51
C ARG A 4 9.15 32.75 20.03
N ARG A 5 8.20 33.02 19.15
CA ARG A 5 6.84 33.37 19.57
C ARG A 5 6.22 32.13 20.19
N VAL A 6 5.68 32.27 21.40
CA VAL A 6 4.89 31.22 22.04
C VAL A 6 3.55 31.15 21.29
N PRO A 7 3.13 29.97 20.80
CA PRO A 7 1.86 29.85 20.11
C PRO A 7 0.71 30.21 21.06
N GLY A 8 -0.22 31.03 20.58
CA GLY A 8 -1.40 31.39 21.35
C GLY A 8 -2.28 30.15 21.60
N PRO A 9 -3.10 30.14 22.65
CA PRO A 9 -3.93 28.97 22.99
C PRO A 9 -4.76 28.45 21.82
N GLY A 10 -5.30 29.33 20.95
CA GLY A 10 -6.04 28.92 19.74
C GLY A 10 -5.21 28.16 18.69
N GLN A 11 -3.91 28.45 18.54
CA GLN A 11 -3.02 27.68 17.67
C GLN A 11 -2.76 26.29 18.23
N VAL A 12 -2.53 26.18 19.54
CA VAL A 12 -2.31 24.89 20.22
C VAL A 12 -3.54 23.98 20.04
N TRP A 13 -4.75 24.51 20.21
CA TRP A 13 -5.99 23.75 19.97
C TRP A 13 -6.16 23.31 18.51
N ALA A 14 -5.80 24.14 17.53
CA ALA A 14 -5.87 23.79 16.11
C ALA A 14 -4.90 22.65 15.75
N GLU A 15 -3.68 22.70 16.27
CA GLU A 15 -2.65 21.65 16.11
C GLU A 15 -3.08 20.33 16.76
N CYS A 16 -3.59 20.36 18.00
CA CYS A 16 -4.13 19.17 18.66
C CYS A 16 -5.29 18.55 17.86
N ARG A 17 -6.18 19.37 17.29
CA ARG A 17 -7.31 18.90 16.49
C ARG A 17 -6.88 18.26 15.16
N GLU A 18 -5.82 18.76 14.54
CA GLU A 18 -5.24 18.13 13.34
C GLU A 18 -4.56 16.80 13.69
N MET A 19 -3.80 16.76 14.78
CA MET A 19 -3.16 15.55 15.28
C MET A 19 -4.18 14.44 15.57
N ILE A 20 -5.29 14.76 16.26
CA ILE A 20 -6.38 13.80 16.51
C ILE A 20 -7.03 13.33 15.21
N ARG A 21 -7.26 14.23 14.25
CA ARG A 21 -7.78 13.85 12.92
C ARG A 21 -6.86 12.85 12.23
N HIS A 22 -5.54 13.06 12.27
CA HIS A 22 -4.58 12.13 11.68
C HIS A 22 -4.58 10.76 12.37
N LEU A 23 -4.70 10.73 13.70
CA LEU A 23 -4.81 9.47 14.45
C LEU A 23 -6.05 8.67 14.07
N LEU A 24 -7.21 9.34 14.00
CA LEU A 24 -8.48 8.70 13.63
C LEU A 24 -8.53 8.27 12.16
N LEU A 25 -7.83 8.99 11.27
CA LEU A 25 -7.84 8.73 9.82
C LEU A 25 -6.74 7.79 9.33
N ARG A 26 -5.75 7.43 10.15
CA ARG A 26 -4.60 6.62 9.71
C ARG A 26 -5.02 5.28 9.08
N GLY A 27 -5.90 4.53 9.75
CA GLY A 27 -6.44 3.28 9.20
C GLY A 27 -7.37 3.48 8.00
N ASP A 28 -8.01 4.64 7.91
CA ASP A 28 -8.91 4.98 6.81
C ASP A 28 -8.14 5.31 5.53
N VAL A 29 -6.96 5.92 5.61
CA VAL A 29 -6.09 6.17 4.44
C VAL A 29 -5.60 4.85 3.85
N GLU A 30 -5.25 3.87 4.69
CA GLU A 30 -4.86 2.52 4.26
C GLU A 30 -6.03 1.81 3.58
N ALA A 31 -7.20 1.76 4.22
CA ALA A 31 -8.42 1.19 3.65
C ALA A 31 -8.85 1.91 2.35
N TYR A 32 -8.67 3.22 2.26
CA TYR A 32 -8.90 4.00 1.04
C TYR A 32 -7.95 3.57 -0.08
N ALA A 33 -6.66 3.40 0.23
CA ALA A 33 -5.66 2.94 -0.72
C ALA A 33 -5.93 1.51 -1.22
N ASP A 34 -6.59 0.66 -0.43
CA ASP A 34 -7.03 -0.69 -0.81
C ASP A 34 -8.39 -0.72 -1.52
N GLY A 35 -9.07 0.42 -1.62
CA GLY A 35 -10.42 0.50 -2.20
C GLY A 35 -11.50 -0.11 -1.32
N GLN A 36 -11.23 -0.34 -0.03
CA GLN A 36 -12.13 -0.96 0.94
C GLN A 36 -13.17 0.01 1.52
N LEU A 37 -12.98 1.32 1.30
CA LEU A 37 -13.95 2.33 1.73
C LEU A 37 -15.02 2.58 0.67
N THR A 38 -16.26 2.70 1.14
CA THR A 38 -17.44 3.00 0.32
C THR A 38 -18.23 4.19 0.88
N GLY A 39 -19.14 4.72 0.07
CA GLY A 39 -20.10 5.76 0.47
C GLY A 39 -19.48 6.99 1.13
N ALA A 40 -20.15 7.48 2.18
CA ALA A 40 -19.77 8.69 2.89
C ALA A 40 -18.37 8.62 3.54
N ARG A 41 -17.93 7.43 3.97
CA ARG A 41 -16.60 7.27 4.58
C ARG A 41 -15.49 7.50 3.53
N ARG A 42 -15.65 6.93 2.33
CA ARG A 42 -14.73 7.18 1.21
C ARG A 42 -14.66 8.67 0.86
N ALA A 43 -15.80 9.35 0.78
CA ALA A 43 -15.87 10.77 0.45
C ALA A 43 -15.18 11.66 1.51
N ARG A 44 -15.40 11.39 2.80
CA ARG A 44 -14.72 12.12 3.90
C ARG A 44 -13.21 11.99 3.84
N VAL A 45 -12.71 10.78 3.59
CA VAL A 45 -11.27 10.52 3.50
C VAL A 45 -10.68 11.18 2.26
N ALA A 46 -11.36 11.12 1.11
CA ALA A 46 -10.92 11.82 -0.10
C ALA A 46 -10.82 13.34 0.11
N ALA A 47 -11.82 13.95 0.76
CA ALA A 47 -11.81 15.38 1.08
C ALA A 47 -10.65 15.76 2.00
N HIS A 48 -10.35 14.95 3.03
CA HIS A 48 -9.21 15.19 3.91
C HIS A 48 -7.87 15.08 3.17
N ILE A 49 -7.69 14.03 2.36
CA ILE A 49 -6.47 13.82 1.59
C ILE A 49 -6.20 14.98 0.62
N ALA A 50 -7.25 15.59 0.06
CA ALA A 50 -7.10 16.76 -0.81
C ALA A 50 -6.55 18.01 -0.08
N GLY A 51 -6.77 18.13 1.22
CA GLY A 51 -6.32 19.27 2.03
C GLY A 51 -5.11 19.00 2.93
N CYS A 52 -4.74 17.74 3.15
CA CYS A 52 -3.68 17.35 4.08
C CYS A 52 -2.46 16.77 3.36
N TRP A 53 -1.34 17.50 3.43
CA TRP A 53 -0.06 17.09 2.84
C TRP A 53 0.46 15.77 3.41
N VAL A 54 0.30 15.54 4.71
CA VAL A 54 0.76 14.30 5.37
C VAL A 54 0.00 13.10 4.84
N CYS A 55 -1.34 13.15 4.84
CA CYS A 55 -2.17 12.04 4.39
C CYS A 55 -2.08 11.81 2.87
N SER A 56 -1.90 12.87 2.07
CA SER A 56 -1.59 12.76 0.65
C SER A 56 -0.26 12.04 0.41
N GLY A 57 0.79 12.41 1.14
CA GLY A 57 2.09 11.74 1.08
C GLY A 57 2.01 10.27 1.48
N SER A 58 1.29 9.94 2.56
CA SER A 58 1.05 8.55 2.97
C SER A 58 0.31 7.74 1.90
N LEU A 59 -0.75 8.31 1.29
CA LEU A 59 -1.48 7.65 0.20
C LEU A 59 -0.56 7.37 -1.00
N GLN A 60 0.27 8.35 -1.39
CA GLN A 60 1.21 8.20 -2.49
C GLN A 60 2.23 7.08 -2.23
N LEU A 61 2.79 7.04 -1.02
CA LEU A 61 3.70 5.96 -0.61
C LEU A 61 3.04 4.58 -0.68
N LEU A 62 1.82 4.44 -0.15
CA LEU A 62 1.07 3.18 -0.21
C LEU A 62 0.82 2.72 -1.65
N ARG A 63 0.49 3.65 -2.55
CA ARG A 63 0.30 3.35 -3.99
C ARG A 63 1.59 2.88 -4.65
N LEU A 64 2.72 3.53 -4.36
CA LEU A 64 4.02 3.14 -4.90
C LEU A 64 4.46 1.76 -4.40
N VAL A 65 4.29 1.48 -3.10
CA VAL A 65 4.57 0.15 -2.53
C VAL A 65 3.72 -0.92 -3.21
N LYS A 66 2.40 -0.69 -3.36
CA LYS A 66 1.51 -1.63 -4.05
C LYS A 66 1.91 -1.85 -5.51
N ALA A 67 2.28 -0.80 -6.23
CA ALA A 67 2.76 -0.91 -7.60
C ALA A 67 4.05 -1.73 -7.67
N SER A 68 5.04 -1.45 -6.82
CA SER A 68 6.29 -2.22 -6.74
C SER A 68 6.04 -3.70 -6.47
N LEU A 69 5.15 -4.01 -5.51
CA LEU A 69 4.78 -5.38 -5.18
C LEU A 69 4.00 -6.10 -6.30
N ARG A 70 3.26 -5.38 -7.15
CA ARG A 70 2.55 -5.97 -8.30
C ARG A 70 3.51 -6.34 -9.44
N HIS A 71 4.55 -5.54 -9.65
CA HIS A 71 5.54 -5.76 -10.71
C HIS A 71 6.73 -6.62 -10.25
N SER A 72 6.68 -7.16 -9.03
CA SER A 72 7.75 -8.03 -8.53
C SER A 72 7.73 -9.39 -9.26
N PRO A 73 8.83 -9.78 -9.94
CA PRO A 73 8.91 -11.00 -10.75
C PRO A 73 8.77 -12.30 -9.94
N ARG A 74 8.82 -12.22 -8.60
CA ARG A 74 8.71 -13.37 -7.69
C ARG A 74 7.28 -13.74 -7.31
N ARG A 75 6.27 -12.97 -7.73
CA ARG A 75 4.90 -13.10 -7.20
C ARG A 75 3.98 -13.99 -8.01
N THR A 76 4.27 -14.24 -9.28
CA THR A 76 3.42 -15.14 -10.07
C THR A 76 3.85 -16.57 -9.78
N PRO A 77 3.04 -17.37 -9.04
CA PRO A 77 3.33 -18.79 -8.92
C PRO A 77 3.44 -19.35 -10.33
N VAL A 78 4.42 -20.22 -10.55
CA VAL A 78 4.69 -20.65 -11.91
C VAL A 78 3.43 -21.31 -12.48
N PRO A 79 2.92 -20.89 -13.65
CA PRO A 79 1.68 -21.42 -14.18
C PRO A 79 1.72 -22.95 -14.16
N LEU A 80 0.62 -23.59 -13.74
CA LEU A 80 0.55 -25.05 -13.67
C LEU A 80 0.94 -25.70 -15.00
N ALA A 81 0.58 -25.07 -16.12
CA ALA A 81 1.02 -25.45 -17.45
C ALA A 81 2.55 -25.48 -17.58
N ALA A 82 3.23 -24.39 -17.22
CA ALA A 82 4.69 -24.31 -17.24
C ALA A 82 5.36 -25.33 -16.28
N ALA A 83 4.78 -25.58 -15.10
CA ALA A 83 5.27 -26.61 -14.19
C ALA A 83 5.10 -28.03 -14.77
N ARG A 84 3.98 -28.31 -15.45
CA ARG A 84 3.73 -29.58 -16.15
C ARG A 84 4.70 -29.79 -17.31
N ILE A 85 4.93 -28.77 -18.14
CA ILE A 85 5.88 -28.81 -19.25
C ILE A 85 7.29 -29.12 -18.73
N ARG A 86 7.77 -28.42 -17.70
CA ARG A 86 9.09 -28.70 -17.11
C ARG A 86 9.21 -30.11 -16.55
N ARG A 87 8.16 -30.64 -15.90
CA ARG A 87 8.14 -32.04 -15.45
C ARG A 87 8.21 -33.01 -16.63
N ARG A 88 7.46 -32.76 -17.71
CA ARG A 88 7.47 -33.61 -18.90
C ARG A 88 8.84 -33.59 -19.58
N ALA A 89 9.43 -32.41 -19.78
CA ALA A 89 10.77 -32.26 -20.35
C ALA A 89 11.82 -33.06 -19.55
N ARG A 90 11.83 -32.93 -18.22
CA ARG A 90 12.73 -33.73 -17.35
C ARG A 90 12.56 -35.23 -17.49
N ARG A 91 11.34 -35.73 -17.74
CA ARG A 91 11.10 -37.16 -18.00
C ARG A 91 11.61 -37.61 -19.36
N LEU A 92 11.65 -36.72 -20.36
CA LEU A 92 12.16 -37.01 -21.69
C LEU A 92 13.69 -36.94 -21.75
N THR A 93 14.31 -36.08 -20.94
CA THR A 93 15.76 -35.88 -20.90
C THR A 93 16.46 -36.61 -19.77
N GLY A 94 15.72 -37.26 -18.86
CA GLY A 94 16.30 -38.15 -17.86
C GLY A 94 16.95 -39.34 -18.57
N PRO A 95 18.03 -39.94 -18.00
CA PRO A 95 18.66 -41.10 -18.61
C PRO A 95 17.58 -42.16 -18.81
N ALA A 96 17.46 -42.67 -20.05
CA ALA A 96 16.66 -43.85 -20.30
C ALA A 96 17.11 -44.91 -19.30
N GLY A 97 16.27 -45.22 -18.32
CA GLY A 97 16.52 -46.36 -17.44
C GLY A 97 16.71 -47.58 -18.34
N PRO A 98 17.64 -48.49 -17.99
CA PRO A 98 17.94 -49.65 -18.82
C PRO A 98 16.63 -50.41 -19.07
N GLY A 99 16.25 -50.51 -20.35
CA GLY A 99 15.14 -51.36 -20.78
C GLY A 99 15.42 -52.83 -20.46
N PRO A 100 14.37 -53.66 -20.40
CA PRO A 100 14.44 -55.06 -19.98
C PRO A 100 15.40 -55.91 -20.81
#